data_AF-A0A3B1BZ49-F1
#
_entry.id   AF-A0A3B1BZ49-F1
#
_cell.length_a   1.000
_cell.length_b   1.000
_cell.length_c   1.000
_cell.angle_alpha   90.00
_cell.angle_beta   90.00
_cell.angle_gamma   90.00
#
_symmetry.space_group_name_H-M   'P 1'
#
loop_
_entity.id
_entity.type
_entity.pdbx_description
1 polymer ?
#
loop_
_entity_poly.entity_id
_entity_poly.type
_entity_poly.pdbx_seq_one_letter_code
_entity_poly.pdbx_strand_id
1 'polypeptide(L)'
;MELTYKDCSEFLRGFLVLVKKDNNICEFEKNMSMVVGEYFGFAEEFCEESIGALLENNFISEEPPIFSSKIIAEFFIEESYKILSQIHPLAPNEEEWLLKTAEANKVNYAITEQKIIKIVLT
;
A
#
# COMPACT_ATOMS: atom_id res chain seq x y z
N MET A 1 -12.42 -9.36 -10.29
CA MET A 1 -12.68 -8.24 -9.37
C MET A 1 -12.72 -6.99 -10.21
N GLU A 2 -13.74 -6.14 -10.05
CA GLU A 2 -13.84 -4.87 -10.77
C GLU A 2 -13.40 -3.75 -9.81
N LEU A 3 -12.45 -2.92 -10.24
CA LEU A 3 -11.92 -1.82 -9.45
C LEU A 3 -12.58 -0.50 -9.88
N THR A 4 -13.01 0.29 -8.91
CA THR A 4 -13.45 1.66 -9.20
C THR A 4 -12.26 2.61 -9.31
N TYR A 5 -12.43 3.77 -9.95
CA TYR A 5 -11.40 4.83 -9.93
C TYR A 5 -11.00 5.23 -8.51
N LYS A 6 -11.95 5.21 -7.56
CA LYS A 6 -11.67 5.44 -6.14
C LYS A 6 -10.77 4.36 -5.57
N ASP A 7 -11.02 3.09 -5.87
CA ASP A 7 -10.17 1.98 -5.39
C ASP A 7 -8.76 2.07 -5.96
N CYS A 8 -8.61 2.39 -7.26
CA CYS A 8 -7.31 2.62 -7.86
C CYS A 8 -6.55 3.78 -7.19
N SER A 9 -7.25 4.87 -6.89
CA SER A 9 -6.67 6.04 -6.20
C SER A 9 -6.27 5.71 -4.77
N GLU A 10 -7.10 4.96 -4.03
CA GLU A 10 -6.78 4.48 -2.69
C GLU A 10 -5.62 3.49 -2.69
N PHE A 11 -5.49 2.66 -3.73
CA PHE A 11 -4.37 1.74 -3.85
C PHE A 11 -3.06 2.51 -3.98
N LEU A 12 -2.95 3.41 -4.97
CA LEU A 12 -1.73 4.19 -5.16
C LEU A 12 -1.41 5.04 -3.93
N ARG A 13 -2.39 5.78 -3.40
CA ARG A 13 -2.20 6.58 -2.18
C ARG A 13 -1.74 5.72 -1.01
N GLY A 14 -2.42 4.60 -0.77
CA GLY A 14 -2.08 3.69 0.32
C GLY A 14 -0.68 3.11 0.18
N PHE A 15 -0.30 2.73 -1.04
CA PHE A 15 1.04 2.22 -1.33
C PHE A 15 2.12 3.29 -1.08
N LEU A 16 1.90 4.52 -1.54
CA LEU A 16 2.81 5.65 -1.28
C LEU A 16 2.95 5.95 0.22
N VAL A 17 1.85 5.88 0.98
CA VAL A 17 1.88 6.04 2.44
C VAL A 17 2.63 4.91 3.11
N LEU A 18 2.48 3.68 2.64
CA LEU A 18 3.18 2.50 3.15
C LEU A 18 4.70 2.63 2.99
N VAL A 19 5.18 2.89 1.78
CA VAL A 19 6.64 3.04 1.52
C VAL A 19 7.25 4.23 2.26
N LYS A 20 6.44 5.22 2.66
CA LYS A 20 6.90 6.35 3.44
C LYS A 20 7.08 6.02 4.93
N LYS A 21 6.53 4.91 5.45
CA LYS A 21 6.37 4.73 6.91
C LYS A 21 7.68 4.76 7.68
N ASP A 22 8.76 4.24 7.11
CA ASP A 22 10.09 4.21 7.72
C ASP A 22 10.91 5.49 7.49
N ASN A 23 10.36 6.45 6.75
CA ASN A 23 11.00 7.69 6.29
C ASN A 23 12.28 7.46 5.48
N ASN A 24 12.45 6.30 4.84
CA ASN A 24 13.62 5.95 4.07
C ASN A 24 13.25 5.25 2.75
N ILE A 25 12.86 6.07 1.76
CA ILE A 25 12.42 5.57 0.46
C ILE A 25 13.62 5.33 -0.46
N CYS A 26 13.92 4.07 -0.75
CA CYS A 26 14.97 3.67 -1.67
C CYS A 26 14.53 3.71 -3.14
N GLU A 27 15.49 3.62 -4.06
CA GLU A 27 15.22 3.70 -5.51
C GLU A 27 14.29 2.58 -6.00
N PHE A 28 14.37 1.38 -5.42
CA PHE A 28 13.50 0.26 -5.80
C PHE A 28 12.04 0.52 -5.42
N GLU A 29 11.77 1.14 -4.28
CA GLU A 29 10.42 1.49 -3.85
C GLU A 29 9.83 2.61 -4.72
N LYS A 30 10.64 3.60 -5.12
CA LYS A 30 10.23 4.63 -6.08
C LYS A 30 9.85 4.02 -7.42
N ASN A 31 10.73 3.18 -7.97
CA ASN A 31 10.48 2.49 -9.24
C ASN A 31 9.23 1.61 -9.16
N MET A 32 9.03 0.92 -8.04
CA MET A 32 7.84 0.10 -7.85
C MET A 32 6.57 0.94 -7.70
N SER A 33 6.65 2.10 -7.05
CA SER A 33 5.54 3.05 -6.95
C SER A 33 5.13 3.59 -8.33
N MET A 34 6.09 3.82 -9.23
CA MET A 34 5.83 4.15 -10.65
C MET A 34 5.07 3.01 -11.35
N VAL A 35 5.56 1.76 -11.20
CA VAL A 35 4.91 0.57 -11.80
C VAL A 35 3.47 0.39 -11.29
N VAL A 36 3.24 0.59 -9.99
CA VAL A 36 1.89 0.54 -9.39
C VAL A 36 0.99 1.63 -9.98
N GLY A 37 1.51 2.86 -10.12
CA GLY A 37 0.77 3.96 -10.73
C GLY A 37 0.39 3.69 -12.19
N GLU A 38 1.34 3.25 -13.00
CA GLU A 38 1.12 2.88 -14.40
C GLU A 38 0.09 1.75 -14.53
N TYR A 39 0.19 0.71 -13.68
CA TYR A 39 -0.74 -0.42 -13.67
C TYR A 39 -2.21 0.02 -13.50
N PHE A 40 -2.45 1.06 -12.68
CA PHE A 40 -3.79 1.62 -12.47
C PHE A 40 -4.16 2.75 -13.45
N GLY A 41 -3.31 3.03 -14.44
CA GLY A 41 -3.56 4.00 -15.51
C GLY A 41 -3.34 5.45 -15.11
N PHE A 42 -2.54 5.72 -14.08
CA PHE A 42 -2.11 7.08 -13.74
C PHE A 42 -1.06 7.57 -14.73
N ALA A 43 -1.07 8.87 -15.03
CA ALA A 43 -0.08 9.48 -15.89
C ALA A 43 1.30 9.45 -15.23
N GLU A 44 2.34 9.19 -16.02
CA GLU A 44 3.73 9.12 -15.55
C GLU A 44 4.13 10.37 -14.77
N GLU A 45 3.89 11.56 -15.34
CA GLU A 45 4.17 12.87 -14.73
C GLU A 45 3.51 13.00 -13.34
N PHE A 46 2.27 12.53 -13.19
CA PHE A 46 1.57 12.55 -11.90
C PHE A 46 2.23 11.62 -10.86
N CYS A 47 2.66 10.44 -11.28
CA CYS A 47 3.35 9.50 -10.40
C CYS A 47 4.72 10.04 -9.98
N GLU A 48 5.50 10.59 -10.91
CA GLU A 48 6.80 11.21 -10.64
C GLU A 48 6.68 12.35 -9.63
N GLU A 49 5.74 13.27 -9.83
CA GLU A 49 5.48 14.38 -8.90
C GLU A 49 5.07 13.87 -7.52
N SER A 50 4.16 12.88 -7.46
CA SER A 50 3.67 12.32 -6.20
C SER A 50 4.77 11.62 -5.39
N ILE A 51 5.63 10.85 -6.06
CA ILE A 51 6.75 10.13 -5.44
C ILE A 51 7.86 11.10 -5.05
N GLY A 52 8.21 12.05 -5.93
CA GLY A 52 9.24 13.06 -5.67
C GLY A 52 8.91 13.94 -4.47
N ALA A 53 7.63 14.25 -4.28
CA ALA A 53 7.17 15.02 -3.13
C ALA A 53 6.90 14.16 -1.88
N LEU A 54 6.96 12.82 -1.93
CA LEU A 54 6.37 11.95 -0.90
C LEU A 54 6.87 12.20 0.54
N LEU A 55 8.17 12.48 0.73
CA LEU A 55 8.74 12.80 2.05
C LEU A 55 8.39 14.21 2.53
N GLU A 56 8.16 15.16 1.60
CA GLU A 56 7.89 16.57 1.90
C GLU A 56 6.38 16.89 1.90
N ASN A 57 5.58 16.02 1.30
CA ASN A 57 4.16 16.21 1.06
C ASN A 57 3.34 15.81 2.29
N ASN A 58 3.00 16.83 3.08
CA ASN A 58 2.13 16.71 4.25
C ASN A 58 0.63 16.69 3.90
N PHE A 59 0.27 16.72 2.62
CA PHE A 59 -1.13 16.74 2.17
C PHE A 59 -1.68 15.35 1.83
N ILE A 60 -0.81 14.34 1.72
CA ILE A 60 -1.26 12.96 1.55
C ILE A 60 -1.83 12.49 2.88
N SER A 61 -3.10 12.08 2.87
CA SER A 61 -3.73 11.48 4.04
C SER A 61 -2.93 10.24 4.46
N GLU A 62 -2.55 10.16 5.74
CA GLU A 62 -1.84 9.03 6.34
C GLU A 62 -2.80 7.92 6.83
N GLU A 63 -4.12 8.18 6.72
CA GLU A 63 -5.17 7.25 7.13
C GLU A 63 -5.14 5.96 6.30
N PRO A 64 -5.43 4.80 6.91
CA PRO A 64 -5.50 3.53 6.18
C PRO A 64 -6.55 3.61 5.04
N PRO A 65 -6.24 3.14 3.82
CA PRO A 65 -7.18 3.17 2.70
C PRO A 65 -8.41 2.32 2.98
N ILE A 66 -9.58 2.83 2.62
CA ILE A 66 -10.86 2.12 2.71
C ILE A 66 -11.36 1.85 1.30
N PHE A 67 -11.45 0.57 0.96
CA PHE A 67 -11.84 0.09 -0.36
C PHE A 67 -13.34 -0.19 -0.45
N SER A 68 -13.86 -0.24 -1.67
CA SER A 68 -15.27 -0.50 -1.94
C SER A 68 -15.74 -1.90 -1.55
N SER A 69 -14.81 -2.86 -1.45
CA SER A 69 -15.11 -4.22 -1.00
C SER A 69 -13.94 -4.86 -0.24
N LYS A 70 -14.27 -5.86 0.58
CA LYS A 70 -13.26 -6.65 1.30
C LYS A 70 -12.26 -7.34 0.39
N ILE A 71 -12.71 -7.83 -0.77
CA ILE A 71 -11.85 -8.53 -1.73
C ILE A 71 -10.77 -7.59 -2.27
N ILE A 72 -11.11 -6.32 -2.51
CA ILE A 72 -10.15 -5.30 -2.96
C ILE A 72 -9.16 -4.95 -1.84
N ALA A 73 -9.66 -4.83 -0.60
CA ALA A 73 -8.79 -4.59 0.54
C ALA A 73 -7.78 -5.73 0.76
N GLU A 74 -8.25 -6.98 0.66
CA GLU A 74 -7.40 -8.18 0.74
C GLU A 74 -6.34 -8.18 -0.37
N PHE A 75 -6.75 -7.85 -1.60
CA PHE A 75 -5.82 -7.69 -2.73
C PHE A 75 -4.75 -6.63 -2.46
N PHE A 76 -5.13 -5.45 -1.96
CA PHE A 76 -4.17 -4.41 -1.58
C PHE A 76 -3.18 -4.89 -0.52
N ILE A 77 -3.67 -5.51 0.55
CA ILE A 77 -2.85 -5.96 1.67
C ILE A 77 -1.84 -7.03 1.22
N GLU A 78 -2.32 -8.04 0.48
CA GLU A 78 -1.49 -9.16 0.04
C GLU A 78 -0.45 -8.74 -1.00
N GLU A 79 -0.86 -7.98 -2.02
CA GLU A 79 0.08 -7.56 -3.06
C GLU A 79 1.06 -6.51 -2.55
N SER A 80 0.64 -5.54 -1.71
CA SER A 80 1.58 -4.56 -1.14
C SER A 80 2.64 -5.23 -0.26
N TYR A 81 2.25 -6.19 0.59
CA TYR A 81 3.19 -6.98 1.38
C TYR A 81 4.17 -7.75 0.48
N LYS A 82 3.64 -8.47 -0.52
CA LYS A 82 4.42 -9.29 -1.45
C LYS A 82 5.40 -8.47 -2.29
N ILE A 83 5.00 -7.26 -2.69
CA ILE A 83 5.85 -6.33 -3.43
C ILE A 83 6.99 -5.86 -2.54
N LEU A 84 6.70 -5.30 -1.37
CA LEU A 84 7.74 -4.72 -0.51
C LEU A 84 8.68 -5.77 0.06
N SER A 85 8.16 -6.94 0.45
CA SER A 85 8.98 -8.06 0.95
C SER A 85 10.00 -8.59 -0.06
N GLN A 86 9.83 -8.33 -1.37
CA GLN A 86 10.84 -8.65 -2.39
C GLN A 86 11.95 -7.60 -2.49
N ILE A 87 11.70 -6.38 -2.02
CA ILE A 87 12.67 -5.28 -2.00
C ILE A 87 13.46 -5.35 -0.69
N HIS A 88 12.76 -5.42 0.45
CA HIS A 88 13.34 -5.54 1.79
C HIS A 88 12.34 -6.20 2.75
N PRO A 89 12.80 -6.79 3.87
CA PRO A 89 11.90 -7.11 4.97
C PRO A 89 11.14 -5.86 5.41
N LEU A 90 9.82 -5.98 5.60
CA LEU A 90 9.03 -4.85 6.08
C LEU A 90 9.49 -4.47 7.50
N ALA A 91 9.60 -3.18 7.74
CA ALA A 91 9.84 -2.61 9.04
C ALA A 91 8.56 -2.68 9.91
N PRO A 92 8.68 -2.69 11.26
CA PRO A 92 7.53 -2.88 12.15
C PRO A 92 6.37 -1.88 11.96
N ASN A 93 6.69 -0.65 11.58
CA ASN A 93 5.74 0.42 11.26
C ASN A 93 4.98 0.20 9.94
N GLU A 94 5.62 -0.41 8.94
CA GLU A 94 4.97 -0.82 7.70
C GLU A 94 4.00 -1.98 7.95
N GLU A 95 4.45 -2.98 8.71
CA GLU A 95 3.64 -4.11 9.15
C GLU A 95 2.42 -3.62 9.94
N GLU A 96 2.62 -2.77 10.94
CA GLU A 96 1.55 -2.19 11.75
C GLU A 96 0.53 -1.42 10.88
N TRP A 97 1.00 -0.67 9.88
CA TRP A 97 0.13 0.09 9.01
C TRP A 97 -0.70 -0.80 8.07
N LEU A 98 -0.13 -1.88 7.53
CA LEU A 98 -0.89 -2.88 6.77
C LEU A 98 -1.96 -3.55 7.63
N LEU A 99 -1.66 -3.86 8.89
CA LEU A 99 -2.63 -4.43 9.83
C LEU A 99 -3.75 -3.44 10.18
N LYS A 100 -3.44 -2.15 10.36
CA LYS A 100 -4.47 -1.08 10.52
C LYS A 100 -5.34 -0.94 9.26
N THR A 101 -4.77 -1.13 8.09
CA THR A 101 -5.54 -1.18 6.83
C THR A 101 -6.49 -2.38 6.79
N ALA A 102 -6.05 -3.54 7.25
CA ALA A 102 -6.91 -4.71 7.40
C ALA A 102 -8.10 -4.42 8.34
N GLU A 103 -7.82 -3.85 9.51
CA GLU A 103 -8.83 -3.48 10.50
C GLU A 103 -9.86 -2.49 9.93
N ALA A 104 -9.41 -1.42 9.27
CA ALA A 104 -10.29 -0.41 8.66
C ALA A 104 -11.25 -1.00 7.61
N ASN A 105 -10.82 -2.07 6.93
CA ASN A 105 -11.62 -2.77 5.91
C ASN A 105 -12.36 -4.01 6.46
N LYS A 106 -12.31 -4.26 7.77
CA LYS A 106 -12.98 -5.39 8.44
C LYS A 106 -12.54 -6.75 7.87
N VAL A 107 -11.25 -6.87 7.60
CA VAL A 107 -10.57 -8.12 7.24
C VAL A 107 -9.45 -8.37 8.25
N ASN A 108 -9.12 -9.63 8.53
CA ASN A 108 -8.15 -9.97 9.57
C ASN A 108 -6.92 -10.60 8.94
N TYR A 109 -5.76 -10.10 9.33
CA TYR A 109 -4.46 -10.63 8.93
C TYR A 109 -3.54 -10.71 10.15
N ALA A 110 -2.55 -11.59 10.07
CA ALA A 110 -1.37 -11.56 10.93
C ALA A 110 -0.12 -11.60 10.06
N ILE A 111 0.92 -10.92 10.52
CA ILE A 111 2.25 -10.97 9.92
C ILE A 111 3.14 -11.78 10.86
N THR A 112 3.84 -12.75 10.26
CA THR A 112 4.86 -13.60 10.91
C THR A 112 6.18 -13.41 10.18
N GLU A 113 7.28 -14.00 10.69
CA GLU A 113 8.69 -13.77 10.29
C GLU A 113 9.06 -13.82 8.78
N GLN A 114 8.11 -13.99 7.86
CA GLN A 114 8.24 -13.72 6.42
C GLN A 114 6.91 -13.84 5.64
N LYS A 115 5.76 -13.77 6.32
CA LYS A 115 4.48 -14.04 5.68
C LYS A 115 3.34 -13.28 6.30
N ILE A 116 2.49 -12.74 5.41
CA ILE A 116 1.16 -12.27 5.74
C ILE A 116 0.13 -13.41 5.59
N ILE A 117 -0.69 -13.60 6.62
CA ILE A 117 -1.63 -14.72 6.72
C ILE A 117 -3.03 -14.17 7.00
N LYS A 118 -3.98 -14.47 6.12
CA LYS A 118 -5.39 -14.14 6.34
C LYS A 118 -5.96 -15.01 7.46
N ILE A 119 -6.64 -14.39 8.42
CA ILE A 119 -7.31 -15.07 9.53
C ILE A 119 -8.81 -15.09 9.29
N VAL A 120 -9.39 -16.28 9.24
CA VAL A 120 -10.84 -16.46 9.23
C VAL A 120 -11.26 -16.71 10.68
N LEU A 121 -11.84 -15.71 11.33
CA LEU A 121 -12.47 -15.89 12.64
C LEU A 121 -13.77 -16.67 12.40
N THR A 122 -13.81 -17.93 12.85
CA THR A 122 -15.01 -18.78 12.90
C THR A 122 -16.01 -18.30 13.92
#